data_AF-A0A842Q8W6-F1
#
_entry.id   AF-A0A842Q8W6-F1
#
_cell.length_a   1.000
_cell.length_b   1.000
_cell.length_c   1.000
_cell.angle_alpha   90.00
_cell.angle_beta   90.00
_cell.angle_gamma   90.00
#
_symmetry.space_group_name_H-M   'P 1'
#
loop_
_entity.id
_entity.type
_entity.pdbx_description
1 polymer ?
#
loop_
_entity_poly.entity_id
_entity_poly.type
_entity_poly.pdbx_seq_one_letter_code
_entity_poly.pdbx_strand_id
1 'polypeptide(L)'
;MNLDVLKENKKTIVGMGIGILVGIIGLLLFRNILIFTVFLVVTMVFNFFQSRMQLPFDLSPSMALLILFSIKLGFMEGMVFLILGSIVPSIIGGGANHMTLFFFLLAMGVSYLGSLSLIINLRIYGIILIVVQSIFGYIIIKFFSDDPTDFLSIFLGLFVNIGYFLILTELIAGILT
;
A
#
# COMPACT_ATOMS: atom_id res chain seq x y z
N MET A 1 -3.31 22.45 30.27
CA MET A 1 -3.01 21.36 29.31
C MET A 1 -4.12 21.35 28.28
N ASN A 2 -3.80 21.60 27.01
CA ASN A 2 -4.77 21.95 25.98
C ASN A 2 -5.63 20.73 25.58
N LEU A 3 -6.96 20.87 25.56
CA LEU A 3 -7.92 19.78 25.30
C LEU A 3 -7.72 19.15 23.91
N ASP A 4 -7.23 19.93 22.95
CA ASP A 4 -6.94 19.48 21.59
C ASP A 4 -5.72 18.57 21.53
N VAL A 5 -4.67 18.86 22.29
CA VAL A 5 -3.46 18.02 22.41
C VAL A 5 -3.80 16.66 23.03
N LEU A 6 -4.77 16.63 23.96
CA LEU A 6 -5.21 15.42 24.63
C LEU A 6 -6.04 14.52 23.69
N LYS A 7 -6.89 15.11 22.84
CA LYS A 7 -7.64 14.39 21.80
C LYS A 7 -6.73 13.84 20.70
N GLU A 8 -5.73 14.61 20.29
CA GLU A 8 -4.77 14.21 19.26
C GLU A 8 -3.88 13.04 19.72
N ASN A 9 -3.38 13.10 20.96
CA ASN A 9 -2.65 11.97 21.57
C ASN A 9 -3.52 10.72 21.72
N LYS A 10 -4.79 10.86 22.08
CA LYS A 10 -5.71 9.72 22.23
C LYS A 10 -5.97 9.02 20.89
N LYS A 11 -6.16 9.78 19.81
CA LYS A 11 -6.27 9.22 18.44
C LYS A 11 -5.00 8.47 18.02
N THR A 12 -3.84 9.01 18.36
CA THR A 12 -2.53 8.40 18.05
C THR A 12 -2.35 7.06 18.76
N ILE A 13 -2.67 7.00 20.05
CA ILE A 13 -2.56 5.78 20.87
C ILE A 13 -3.54 4.70 20.40
N VAL A 14 -4.79 5.09 20.11
CA VAL A 14 -5.79 4.15 19.57
C VAL A 14 -5.38 3.64 18.19
N GLY A 15 -4.84 4.52 17.34
CA GLY A 15 -4.33 4.17 16.03
C GLY A 15 -3.20 3.14 16.06
N MET A 16 -2.22 3.36 16.95
CA MET A 16 -1.14 2.41 17.20
C MET A 16 -1.67 1.08 17.76
N GLY A 17 -2.63 1.11 18.68
CA GLY A 17 -3.24 -0.10 19.24
C GLY A 17 -3.97 -0.94 18.21
N ILE A 18 -4.73 -0.31 17.30
CA ILE A 18 -5.38 -0.99 16.18
C ILE A 18 -4.32 -1.56 15.23
N GLY A 19 -3.27 -0.80 14.91
CA GLY A 19 -2.17 -1.27 14.06
C GLY A 19 -1.46 -2.51 14.61
N ILE A 20 -1.23 -2.57 15.93
CA ILE A 20 -0.64 -3.72 16.61
C ILE A 20 -1.58 -4.94 16.55
N LEU A 21 -2.87 -4.75 16.87
CA LEU A 21 -3.89 -5.81 16.78
C LEU A 21 -4.01 -6.38 15.36
N VAL A 22 -3.97 -5.50 14.38
CA VAL A 22 -3.95 -5.80 12.96
C VAL A 22 -2.71 -6.60 12.57
N GLY A 23 -1.53 -6.21 13.05
CA GLY A 23 -0.29 -6.97 12.87
C GLY A 23 -0.36 -8.37 13.48
N ILE A 24 -1.00 -8.52 14.65
CA ILE A 24 -1.20 -9.81 15.33
C ILE A 24 -2.17 -10.71 14.55
N ILE A 25 -3.27 -10.16 14.02
CA ILE A 25 -4.21 -10.91 13.18
C ILE A 25 -3.52 -11.37 11.89
N GLY A 26 -2.69 -10.51 11.28
CA GLY A 26 -1.84 -10.87 10.15
C GLY A 26 -0.85 -11.99 10.48
N LEU A 27 -0.24 -11.97 11.67
CA LEU A 27 0.67 -13.02 12.14
C LEU A 27 -0.02 -14.40 12.29
N LEU A 28 -1.30 -14.43 12.67
CA LEU A 28 -2.04 -15.68 12.93
C LEU A 28 -2.52 -16.38 11.65
N LEU A 29 -2.59 -15.69 10.51
CA LEU A 29 -3.26 -16.20 9.31
C LEU A 29 -2.34 -16.90 8.29
N PHE A 30 -1.00 -16.80 8.36
CA PHE A 30 -0.13 -17.18 7.24
C PHE A 30 1.05 -18.10 7.60
N ARG A 31 1.63 -18.78 6.62
CA ARG A 31 2.71 -19.79 6.79
C ARG A 31 4.13 -19.20 6.65
N ASN A 32 4.26 -18.03 6.00
CA ASN A 32 5.50 -17.24 5.83
C ASN A 32 5.49 -15.97 6.71
N ILE A 33 5.16 -16.17 7.99
CA ILE A 33 4.75 -15.19 9.01
C ILE A 33 5.66 -13.98 9.16
N LEU A 34 6.98 -14.20 9.19
CA LEU A 34 7.89 -13.17 9.68
C LEU A 34 8.14 -12.09 8.64
N ILE A 35 8.31 -12.47 7.37
CA ILE A 35 8.63 -11.55 6.28
C ILE A 35 7.42 -10.67 5.95
N PHE A 36 6.24 -11.30 5.81
CA PHE A 36 5.00 -10.59 5.55
C PHE A 36 4.72 -9.56 6.65
N THR A 37 4.84 -9.95 7.93
CA THR A 37 4.61 -9.03 9.04
C THR A 37 5.66 -7.92 9.13
N VAL A 38 6.94 -8.20 8.88
CA VAL A 38 7.97 -7.14 8.83
C VAL A 38 7.62 -6.11 7.78
N PHE A 39 7.32 -6.53 6.54
CA PHE A 39 6.93 -5.61 5.48
C PHE A 39 5.62 -4.89 5.76
N LEU A 40 4.66 -5.54 6.42
CA LEU A 40 3.38 -4.95 6.82
C LEU A 40 3.58 -3.86 7.87
N VAL A 41 4.40 -4.11 8.90
CA VAL A 41 4.73 -3.12 9.93
C VAL A 41 5.49 -1.95 9.32
N VAL A 42 6.50 -2.21 8.48
CA VAL A 42 7.24 -1.16 7.78
C VAL A 42 6.28 -0.30 6.97
N THR A 43 5.42 -0.91 6.17
CA THR A 43 4.47 -0.20 5.30
C THR A 43 3.45 0.60 6.12
N MET A 44 2.95 0.02 7.21
CA MET A 44 2.05 0.70 8.15
C MET A 44 2.69 1.95 8.74
N VAL A 45 3.95 1.86 9.18
CA VAL A 45 4.70 2.98 9.75
C VAL A 45 4.90 4.07 8.68
N PHE A 46 5.33 3.69 7.48
CA PHE A 46 5.51 4.63 6.37
C PHE A 46 4.20 5.36 6.01
N ASN A 47 3.09 4.63 5.85
CA ASN A 47 1.78 5.23 5.54
C ASN A 47 1.25 6.12 6.66
N PHE A 48 1.48 5.74 7.92
CA PHE A 48 1.12 6.58 9.06
C PHE A 48 1.89 7.91 9.06
N PHE A 49 3.20 7.89 8.78
CA PHE A 49 4.00 9.12 8.71
C PHE A 49 3.68 9.96 7.47
N GLN A 50 3.48 9.32 6.31
CA GLN A 50 3.15 10.00 5.07
C GLN A 50 1.81 10.75 5.17
N SER A 51 0.79 10.12 5.75
CA SER A 51 -0.52 10.76 5.97
C SER A 51 -0.44 11.96 6.93
N ARG A 52 0.54 12.01 7.84
CA ARG A 52 0.80 13.19 8.68
C ARG A 52 1.62 14.27 7.99
N MET A 53 2.63 13.88 7.21
CA MET A 53 3.53 14.85 6.54
C MET A 53 2.89 15.50 5.31
N GLN A 54 1.74 15.00 4.83
CA GLN A 54 1.04 15.51 3.65
C GLN A 54 1.98 15.64 2.45
N LEU A 55 2.85 14.64 2.27
CA LEU A 55 3.75 14.62 1.13
C LEU A 55 2.93 14.58 -0.17
N PRO A 56 3.36 15.32 -1.21
CA PRO A 56 2.57 15.42 -2.42
C PRO A 56 2.42 14.06 -3.11
N PHE A 57 3.36 13.14 -2.95
CA PHE A 57 3.39 11.84 -3.64
C PHE A 57 3.55 10.65 -2.69
N ASP A 58 3.08 9.48 -3.15
CA ASP A 58 3.15 8.25 -2.38
C ASP A 58 4.56 7.66 -2.39
N LEU A 59 5.20 7.69 -1.23
CA LEU A 59 6.52 7.10 -0.97
C LEU A 59 6.42 5.72 -0.34
N SER A 60 5.22 5.24 -0.04
CA SER A 60 5.05 3.94 0.58
C SER A 60 5.39 2.83 -0.44
N PRO A 61 6.06 1.75 0.00
CA PRO A 61 6.26 0.57 -0.84
C PRO A 61 4.98 -0.26 -0.98
N SER A 62 3.81 0.29 -0.59
CA SER A 62 2.59 -0.47 -0.36
C SER A 62 2.07 -1.13 -1.63
N MET A 63 2.10 -0.42 -2.75
CA MET A 63 1.66 -0.93 -4.05
C MET A 63 2.62 -1.97 -4.62
N ALA A 64 3.93 -1.73 -4.55
CA ALA A 64 4.93 -2.71 -4.97
C ALA A 64 4.82 -4.01 -4.16
N LEU A 65 4.68 -3.92 -2.84
CA LEU A 65 4.52 -5.07 -1.95
C LEU A 65 3.17 -5.77 -2.13
N LEU A 66 2.09 -5.02 -2.35
CA LEU A 66 0.78 -5.57 -2.69
C LEU A 66 0.88 -6.49 -3.90
N ILE A 67 1.45 -5.98 -5.00
CA ILE A 67 1.61 -6.75 -6.25
C ILE A 67 2.46 -7.99 -6.00
N LEU A 68 3.59 -7.83 -5.30
CA LEU A 68 4.51 -8.93 -5.07
C LEU A 68 3.91 -10.03 -4.19
N PHE A 69 3.25 -9.67 -3.08
CA PHE A 69 2.54 -10.64 -2.24
C PHE A 69 1.35 -11.26 -2.96
N SER A 70 0.65 -10.50 -3.81
CA SER A 70 -0.44 -11.05 -4.62
C SER A 70 0.06 -12.13 -5.59
N ILE A 71 1.19 -11.89 -6.26
CA ILE A 71 1.81 -12.84 -7.18
C ILE A 71 2.36 -14.08 -6.43
N LYS A 72 3.03 -13.88 -5.29
CA LYS A 72 3.76 -14.96 -4.59
C LYS A 72 2.92 -15.77 -3.63
N LEU A 73 1.99 -15.14 -2.94
CA LEU A 73 1.22 -15.76 -1.86
C LEU A 73 -0.25 -15.94 -2.22
N GLY A 74 -0.78 -15.06 -3.07
CA GLY A 74 -2.16 -15.13 -3.55
C GLY A 74 -2.93 -13.85 -3.31
N PHE A 75 -4.15 -13.79 -3.86
CA PHE A 75 -5.02 -12.62 -3.79
C PHE A 75 -5.35 -12.22 -2.34
N MET A 76 -5.65 -13.20 -1.48
CA MET A 76 -6.08 -12.94 -0.10
C MET A 76 -4.97 -12.26 0.70
N GLU A 77 -3.73 -12.68 0.51
CA GLU A 77 -2.54 -12.13 1.16
C GLU A 77 -2.26 -10.71 0.71
N GLY A 78 -2.38 -10.45 -0.60
CA GLY A 78 -2.32 -9.11 -1.15
C GLY A 78 -3.38 -8.20 -0.52
N MET A 79 -4.63 -8.65 -0.46
CA MET A 79 -5.73 -7.87 0.11
C MET A 79 -5.56 -7.60 1.60
N VAL A 80 -5.13 -8.59 2.38
CA VAL A 80 -4.81 -8.41 3.79
C VAL A 80 -3.68 -7.39 3.94
N PHE A 81 -2.64 -7.48 3.11
CA PHE A 81 -1.54 -6.51 3.13
C PHE A 81 -2.03 -5.08 2.82
N LEU A 82 -2.86 -4.91 1.79
CA LEU A 82 -3.43 -3.62 1.42
C LEU A 82 -4.25 -3.01 2.55
N ILE A 83 -5.18 -3.78 3.12
CA ILE A 83 -6.10 -3.30 4.14
C ILE A 83 -5.31 -2.90 5.40
N LEU A 84 -4.45 -3.79 5.86
CA LEU A 84 -3.75 -3.64 7.13
C LEU A 84 -2.55 -2.69 7.03
N GLY A 85 -1.80 -2.73 5.93
CA GLY A 85 -0.59 -1.94 5.73
C GLY A 85 -0.83 -0.54 5.15
N SER A 86 -1.95 -0.32 4.45
CA SER A 86 -2.21 0.96 3.76
C SER A 86 -3.53 1.61 4.18
N ILE A 87 -4.66 0.91 4.10
CA ILE A 87 -5.98 1.52 4.34
C ILE A 87 -6.15 1.92 5.79
N VAL A 88 -5.98 0.97 6.72
CA VAL A 88 -6.17 1.23 8.16
C VAL A 88 -5.30 2.38 8.65
N PRO A 89 -3.97 2.41 8.37
CA PRO A 89 -3.11 3.51 8.78
C PRO A 89 -3.49 4.85 8.15
N SER A 90 -3.92 4.86 6.88
CA SER A 90 -4.34 6.08 6.18
C SER A 90 -5.63 6.66 6.75
N ILE A 91 -6.63 5.82 7.04
CA ILE A 91 -7.88 6.25 7.68
C ILE A 91 -7.62 6.83 9.07
N ILE A 92 -6.73 6.21 9.84
CA ILE A 92 -6.36 6.66 11.19
C ILE A 92 -5.57 7.97 11.13
N GLY A 93 -4.63 8.11 10.19
CA GLY A 93 -3.70 9.23 10.11
C GLY A 93 -4.26 10.47 9.40
N GLY A 94 -5.01 10.28 8.30
CA GLY A 94 -5.49 11.37 7.44
C GLY A 94 -6.99 11.36 7.13
N GLY A 95 -7.72 10.27 7.44
CA GLY A 95 -9.13 10.11 7.10
C GLY A 95 -9.37 9.55 5.69
N ALA A 96 -10.63 9.22 5.37
CA ALA A 96 -11.01 8.69 4.05
C ALA A 96 -11.66 9.79 3.19
N ASN A 97 -11.24 9.91 1.94
CA ASN A 97 -11.92 10.75 0.94
C ASN A 97 -12.69 9.88 -0.07
N HIS A 98 -13.49 10.51 -0.93
CA HIS A 98 -14.25 9.81 -1.97
C HIS A 98 -13.35 9.13 -3.02
N MET A 99 -12.14 9.65 -3.26
CA MET A 99 -11.15 9.01 -4.14
C MET A 99 -10.56 7.71 -3.55
N THR A 100 -10.57 7.56 -2.22
CA THR A 100 -10.00 6.41 -1.51
C THR A 100 -10.67 5.10 -1.93
N LEU A 101 -11.99 5.13 -2.16
CA LEU A 101 -12.75 3.97 -2.63
C LEU A 101 -12.30 3.54 -4.05
N PHE A 102 -12.09 4.50 -4.96
CA PHE A 102 -11.66 4.20 -6.32
C PHE A 102 -10.24 3.64 -6.36
N PHE A 103 -9.32 4.22 -5.60
CA PHE A 103 -7.97 3.68 -5.46
C PHE A 103 -7.96 2.28 -4.81
N PHE A 104 -8.86 2.05 -3.85
CA PHE A 104 -9.02 0.73 -3.25
C PHE A 104 -9.52 -0.31 -4.26
N LEU A 105 -10.56 0.01 -5.04
CA LEU A 105 -11.07 -0.89 -6.07
C LEU A 105 -10.02 -1.17 -7.15
N LEU A 106 -9.23 -0.16 -7.52
CA LEU A 106 -8.12 -0.31 -8.45
C LEU A 106 -7.05 -1.25 -7.88
N ALA A 107 -6.63 -1.04 -6.62
CA ALA A 107 -5.66 -1.89 -5.93
C ALA A 107 -6.16 -3.33 -5.78
N MET A 108 -7.46 -3.53 -5.53
CA MET A 108 -8.09 -4.85 -5.52
C MET A 108 -8.03 -5.52 -6.90
N GLY A 109 -8.33 -4.79 -7.98
CA GLY A 109 -8.20 -5.30 -9.34
C GLY A 109 -6.76 -5.69 -9.69
N VAL A 110 -5.80 -4.86 -9.31
CA VAL A 110 -4.36 -5.12 -9.53
C VAL A 110 -3.88 -6.33 -8.71
N SER A 111 -4.35 -6.48 -7.47
CA SER A 111 -4.06 -7.64 -6.63
C SER A 111 -4.63 -8.93 -7.24
N TYR A 112 -5.88 -8.88 -7.73
CA TYR A 112 -6.49 -10.01 -8.40
C TYR A 112 -5.70 -10.43 -9.64
N LEU A 113 -5.37 -9.46 -10.52
CA LEU A 113 -4.53 -9.74 -11.69
C LEU A 113 -3.18 -10.31 -11.27
N GLY A 114 -2.51 -9.70 -10.28
CA GLY A 114 -1.26 -10.21 -9.71
C GLY A 114 -1.34 -11.69 -9.33
N SER A 115 -2.43 -12.10 -8.67
CA SER A 115 -2.61 -13.50 -8.25
C SER A 115 -2.76 -14.50 -9.41
N LEU A 116 -3.23 -14.05 -10.58
CA LEU A 116 -3.37 -14.93 -11.75
C LEU A 116 -2.01 -15.33 -12.34
N SER A 117 -0.94 -14.60 -12.04
CA SER A 117 0.45 -14.91 -12.44
C SER A 117 0.58 -15.34 -13.91
N LEU A 118 -0.14 -14.65 -14.81
CA LEU A 118 -0.31 -15.05 -16.22
C LEU A 118 0.99 -15.06 -17.03
N ILE A 119 2.05 -14.39 -16.56
CA ILE A 119 3.33 -14.27 -17.24
C ILE A 119 4.42 -14.91 -16.37
N ILE A 120 5.27 -15.73 -17.01
CA ILE A 120 6.37 -16.47 -16.37
C ILE A 120 7.39 -15.52 -15.70
N ASN A 121 7.61 -14.34 -16.29
CA ASN A 121 8.54 -13.35 -15.77
C ASN A 121 7.87 -12.38 -14.78
N LEU A 122 8.08 -12.64 -13.48
CA LEU A 122 7.55 -11.84 -12.37
C LEU A 122 7.93 -10.35 -12.44
N ARG A 123 9.16 -10.03 -12.88
CA ARG A 123 9.63 -8.63 -12.98
C ARG A 123 8.80 -7.86 -14.01
N ILE A 124 8.70 -8.42 -15.21
CA ILE A 124 7.95 -7.82 -16.31
C ILE A 124 6.49 -7.71 -15.92
N TYR A 125 5.91 -8.76 -15.33
CA TYR A 125 4.51 -8.76 -14.97
C TYR A 125 4.16 -7.71 -13.92
N GLY A 126 4.95 -7.59 -12.85
CA GLY A 126 4.70 -6.59 -11.83
C GLY A 126 4.91 -5.15 -12.34
N ILE A 127 5.90 -4.90 -13.21
CA ILE A 127 6.06 -3.59 -13.84
C ILE A 127 4.84 -3.24 -14.69
N ILE A 128 4.30 -4.19 -15.47
CA ILE A 128 3.07 -3.97 -16.25
C ILE A 128 1.91 -3.60 -15.32
N LEU A 129 1.73 -4.33 -14.22
CA LEU A 129 0.67 -4.03 -13.25
C LEU A 129 0.83 -2.65 -12.61
N ILE A 130 2.06 -2.25 -12.29
CA ILE A 130 2.36 -0.91 -11.77
C ILE A 130 2.00 0.16 -12.79
N VAL A 131 2.42 0.00 -14.05
CA VAL A 131 2.11 0.94 -15.13
C VAL A 131 0.61 1.03 -15.37
N VAL A 132 -0.08 -0.11 -15.42
CA VAL A 132 -1.54 -0.17 -15.60
C VAL A 132 -2.24 0.57 -14.48
N GLN A 133 -1.87 0.33 -13.22
CA GLN A 133 -2.43 1.05 -12.08
C GLN A 133 -2.17 2.56 -12.16
N SER A 134 -0.97 3.01 -12.53
CA SER A 134 -0.68 4.44 -12.69
C SER A 134 -1.47 5.08 -13.83
N ILE A 135 -1.70 4.37 -14.94
CA ILE A 135 -2.56 4.86 -16.04
C ILE A 135 -4.00 5.03 -15.55
N PHE A 136 -4.56 4.04 -14.87
CA PHE A 136 -5.92 4.16 -14.32
C PHE A 136 -6.01 5.23 -13.22
N GLY A 137 -4.99 5.34 -12.37
CA GLY A 137 -4.87 6.43 -11.40
C GLY A 137 -4.87 7.79 -12.08
N TYR A 138 -4.13 7.94 -13.17
CA TYR A 138 -4.09 9.18 -13.96
C TYR A 138 -5.46 9.52 -14.53
N ILE A 139 -6.17 8.53 -15.08
CA ILE A 139 -7.53 8.71 -15.58
C ILE A 139 -8.45 9.18 -14.46
N ILE A 140 -8.42 8.52 -13.29
CA ILE A 140 -9.24 8.91 -12.13
C ILE A 140 -8.93 10.36 -11.72
N ILE A 141 -7.67 10.71 -11.48
CA ILE A 141 -7.31 12.07 -11.06
C ILE A 141 -7.75 13.10 -12.11
N LYS A 142 -7.60 12.81 -13.40
CA LYS A 142 -8.04 13.71 -14.47
C LYS A 142 -9.53 14.04 -14.46
N PHE A 143 -10.36 13.13 -13.96
CA PHE A 143 -11.81 13.33 -13.88
C PHE A 143 -12.27 13.93 -12.54
N PHE A 144 -11.46 13.82 -11.48
CA PHE A 144 -11.88 14.12 -10.11
C PHE A 144 -11.03 15.16 -9.38
N SER A 145 -9.90 15.59 -9.95
CA SER A 145 -9.03 16.64 -9.38
C SER A 145 -8.61 17.66 -10.43
N ASP A 146 -8.70 18.93 -10.07
CA ASP A 146 -8.22 20.07 -10.85
C ASP A 146 -6.78 20.48 -10.47
N ASP A 147 -6.19 19.85 -9.44
CA ASP A 147 -4.86 20.22 -8.94
C ASP A 147 -3.74 19.62 -9.84
N PRO A 148 -2.90 20.44 -10.49
CA PRO A 148 -1.80 19.94 -11.32
C PRO A 148 -0.76 19.14 -10.54
N THR A 149 -0.67 19.33 -9.21
CA THR A 149 0.31 18.61 -8.38
C THR A 149 -0.05 17.13 -8.23
N ASP A 150 -1.33 16.76 -8.24
CA ASP A 150 -1.79 15.38 -8.15
C ASP A 150 -1.33 14.51 -9.34
N PHE A 151 -1.22 15.13 -10.52
CA PHE A 151 -0.68 14.46 -11.71
C PHE A 151 0.82 14.18 -11.59
N LEU A 152 1.58 15.15 -11.08
CA LEU A 152 3.00 14.97 -10.80
C LEU A 152 3.20 13.85 -9.78
N SER A 153 2.30 13.73 -8.82
CA SER A 153 2.34 12.71 -7.78
C SER A 153 2.15 11.29 -8.29
N ILE A 154 1.25 11.08 -9.26
CA ILE A 154 1.12 9.77 -9.93
C ILE A 154 2.40 9.46 -10.71
N PHE A 155 2.95 10.44 -11.43
CA PHE A 155 4.15 10.24 -12.24
C PHE A 155 5.35 9.89 -11.36
N LEU A 156 5.61 10.64 -10.28
CA LEU A 156 6.68 10.34 -9.34
C LEU A 156 6.43 9.01 -8.61
N GLY A 157 5.19 8.77 -8.18
CA GLY A 157 4.78 7.53 -7.53
C GLY A 157 5.02 6.29 -8.41
N LEU A 158 4.85 6.41 -9.73
CA LEU A 158 5.15 5.34 -10.69
C LEU A 158 6.63 4.94 -10.61
N PHE A 159 7.57 5.89 -10.74
CA PHE A 159 9.00 5.57 -10.71
C PHE A 159 9.46 5.03 -9.37
N VAL A 160 8.96 5.61 -8.28
CA VAL A 160 9.25 5.15 -6.92
C VAL A 160 8.79 3.70 -6.75
N ASN A 161 7.57 3.38 -7.17
CA ASN A 161 7.04 2.01 -7.05
C ASN A 161 7.77 1.03 -7.97
N ILE A 162 8.17 1.42 -9.19
CA ILE A 162 9.03 0.57 -10.03
C ILE A 162 10.36 0.31 -9.34
N GLY A 163 11.01 1.34 -8.79
CA GLY A 163 12.26 1.21 -8.05
C GLY A 163 12.14 0.26 -6.87
N TYR A 164 11.11 0.44 -6.03
CA TYR A 164 10.81 -0.48 -4.93
C TYR A 164 10.55 -1.89 -5.44
N PHE A 165 9.74 -2.05 -6.48
CA PHE A 165 9.41 -3.37 -7.00
C PHE A 165 10.65 -4.11 -7.49
N LEU A 166 11.58 -3.45 -8.18
CA LEU A 166 12.83 -4.07 -8.63
C LEU A 166 13.70 -4.54 -7.46
N ILE A 167 13.90 -3.69 -6.45
CA ILE A 167 14.72 -4.02 -5.26
C ILE A 167 14.06 -5.12 -4.42
N LEU A 168 12.76 -4.98 -4.14
CA LEU A 168 12.00 -5.90 -3.32
C LEU A 168 11.76 -7.24 -4.01
N THR A 169 11.70 -7.25 -5.34
CA THR A 169 11.64 -8.50 -6.10
C THR A 169 12.85 -9.36 -5.83
N GLU A 170 14.06 -8.80 -5.78
CA GLU A 170 15.26 -9.59 -5.49
C GLU A 170 15.29 -10.06 -4.04
N LEU A 171 14.98 -9.17 -3.10
CA LEU A 171 14.95 -9.51 -1.68
C LEU A 171 13.90 -10.58 -1.35
N ILE A 172 12.68 -10.44 -1.87
CA ILE A 172 11.56 -11.29 -1.49
C ILE A 172 11.53 -12.57 -2.33
N ALA A 173 11.91 -12.54 -3.62
CA ALA A 173 12.01 -13.75 -4.42
C ALA A 173 13.08 -14.71 -3.89
N GLY A 174 14.15 -14.21 -3.26
CA GLY A 174 15.17 -15.06 -2.64
C GLY A 174 14.73 -15.73 -1.33
N ILE A 175 13.66 -15.27 -0.69
CA ILE A 175 13.22 -15.76 0.62
C ILE A 175 11.87 -16.51 0.55
N LEU A 176 11.01 -16.21 -0.43
CA LEU A 176 9.71 -16.86 -0.63
C LEU A 176 9.70 -17.98 -1.69
N THR A 177 10.88 -18.41 -2.17
CA THR A 177 11.05 -19.65 -2.97
C THR A 177 11.37 -20.83 -2.07
#